data_AF-A0A942V8C7-F1
#
_entry.id   AF-A0A942V8C7-F1
#
_cell.length_a   1.000
_cell.length_b   1.000
_cell.length_c   1.000
_cell.angle_alpha   90.00
_cell.angle_beta   90.00
_cell.angle_gamma   90.00
#
_symmetry.space_group_name_H-M   'P 1'
#
loop_
_entity.id
_entity.type
_entity.pdbx_description
1 polymer ?
#
loop_
_entity_poly.entity_id
_entity_poly.type
_entity_poly.pdbx_seq_one_letter_code
_entity_poly.pdbx_strand_id
1 'polypeptide(L)'
;MKKLCLFAIIGMLAACDSPYRFPGDVTADAVGENHQVVYSPAAGVWSNGSMAEDRIVFTKHISAGSGSYSEYKSPEQELYLSSTYEFLSNGRLIGYSGHELKFYELKYIKDGVWQVELTPEQVAELFPGLEIIRTSSAKDGIIEVERRPFGTKTVLLLNDTPASYYHYSFENFEHSGEPFKSVLRLNDARDIVFSHFGKADEANPILILRVKNKL
;
A
#
# COMPACT_ATOMS: atom_id res chain seq x y z
N MET A 1 4.39 -35.45 -30.51
CA MET A 1 5.14 -34.20 -30.79
C MET A 1 4.30 -32.94 -30.59
N LYS A 2 3.15 -32.74 -31.26
CA LYS A 2 2.30 -31.53 -31.08
C LYS A 2 1.88 -31.24 -29.62
N LYS A 3 1.52 -32.27 -28.85
CA LYS A 3 1.17 -32.12 -27.42
C LYS A 3 2.36 -31.68 -26.55
N LEU A 4 3.57 -32.17 -26.83
CA LEU A 4 4.78 -31.78 -26.09
C LEU A 4 5.15 -30.31 -26.33
N CYS A 5 5.03 -29.82 -27.57
CA CYS A 5 5.24 -28.40 -27.88
C CYS A 5 4.20 -27.51 -27.18
N LEU A 6 2.95 -27.95 -27.09
CA LEU A 6 1.91 -27.19 -26.38
C LEU A 6 2.19 -27.10 -24.86
N PHE A 7 2.61 -28.20 -24.22
CA PHE A 7 3.00 -28.18 -22.81
C PHE A 7 4.28 -27.35 -22.57
N ALA A 8 5.23 -27.36 -23.50
CA ALA A 8 6.43 -26.51 -23.42
C ALA A 8 6.09 -25.01 -23.56
N ILE A 9 5.13 -24.66 -24.42
CA ILE A 9 4.66 -23.27 -24.58
C ILE A 9 3.89 -22.81 -23.33
N ILE A 10 3.00 -23.66 -22.79
CA ILE A 10 2.28 -23.36 -21.53
C ILE A 10 3.27 -23.20 -20.36
N GLY A 11 4.28 -24.06 -20.29
CA GLY A 11 5.35 -23.98 -19.29
C GLY A 11 6.20 -22.72 -19.40
N MET A 12 6.55 -22.28 -20.61
CA MET A 12 7.26 -21.02 -20.84
C MET A 12 6.40 -19.79 -20.52
N LEU A 13 5.09 -19.81 -20.81
CA LEU A 13 4.18 -18.72 -20.47
C LEU A 13 3.99 -18.58 -18.95
N ALA A 14 3.98 -19.69 -18.22
CA ALA A 14 3.90 -19.70 -16.76
C ALA A 14 5.21 -19.27 -16.07
N ALA A 15 6.38 -19.49 -16.71
CA ALA A 15 7.69 -19.21 -16.13
C ALA A 15 8.09 -17.71 -16.12
N CYS A 16 7.33 -16.84 -16.81
CA CYS A 16 7.63 -15.41 -16.90
C CYS A 16 6.84 -14.52 -15.92
N ASP A 17 5.81 -15.04 -15.26
CA ASP A 17 4.95 -14.26 -14.37
C ASP A 17 5.28 -14.59 -12.90
N SER A 18 6.33 -13.95 -12.37
CA SER A 18 6.58 -13.92 -10.92
C SER A 18 5.77 -12.79 -10.27
N PRO A 19 5.24 -12.98 -9.05
CA PRO A 19 4.62 -11.89 -8.30
C PRO A 19 5.56 -10.69 -8.20
N TYR A 20 4.99 -9.49 -8.18
CA TYR A 20 5.78 -8.27 -7.97
C TYR A 20 6.59 -8.38 -6.67
N ARG A 21 7.87 -8.01 -6.74
CA ARG A 21 8.75 -7.96 -5.57
C ARG A 21 8.86 -6.51 -5.12
N PHE A 22 8.40 -6.26 -3.91
CA PHE A 22 8.55 -4.94 -3.31
C PHE A 22 10.04 -4.58 -3.13
N PRO A 23 10.39 -3.29 -3.25
CA PRO A 23 11.67 -2.79 -2.77
C PRO A 23 11.95 -3.28 -1.35
N GLY A 24 13.20 -3.65 -1.08
CA GLY A 24 13.55 -4.36 0.17
C GLY A 24 13.29 -3.52 1.42
N ASP A 25 13.49 -2.20 1.32
CA ASP A 25 13.27 -1.19 2.36
C ASP A 25 11.82 -1.19 2.88
N VAL A 26 10.83 -1.48 2.03
CA VAL A 26 9.41 -1.63 2.44
C VAL A 26 9.27 -2.59 3.61
N THR A 27 10.07 -3.66 3.65
CA THR A 27 9.99 -4.69 4.70
C THR A 27 11.14 -4.64 5.69
N ALA A 28 12.37 -4.39 5.22
CA ALA A 28 13.56 -4.38 6.05
C ALA A 28 13.63 -3.14 6.96
N ASP A 29 13.12 -2.01 6.48
CA ASP A 29 13.09 -0.74 7.19
C ASP A 29 11.66 -0.35 7.62
N ALA A 30 10.80 -1.35 7.81
CA ALA A 30 9.48 -1.18 8.39
C ALA A 30 9.55 -0.68 9.84
N VAL A 31 8.70 0.29 10.18
CA VAL A 31 8.66 0.90 11.51
C VAL A 31 7.61 0.19 12.36
N GLY A 32 8.08 -0.64 13.29
CA GLY A 32 7.23 -1.40 14.22
C GLY A 32 6.85 -0.62 15.48
N GLU A 33 6.02 -1.24 16.30
CA GLU A 33 5.68 -0.71 17.63
C GLU A 33 6.94 -0.51 18.48
N ASN A 34 7.03 0.62 19.18
CA ASN A 34 8.19 1.05 19.97
C ASN A 34 9.50 1.27 19.17
N HIS A 35 9.47 1.22 17.83
CA HIS A 35 10.65 1.56 17.04
C HIS A 35 10.90 3.07 17.09
N GLN A 36 12.19 3.44 17.11
CA GLN A 36 12.60 4.83 16.99
C GLN A 36 12.92 5.18 15.55
N VAL A 37 12.42 6.32 15.11
CA VAL A 37 12.85 6.98 13.88
C VAL A 37 13.41 8.35 14.21
N VAL A 38 14.40 8.76 13.42
CA VAL A 38 15.18 9.96 13.66
C VAL A 38 15.06 10.86 12.44
N TYR A 39 14.63 12.10 12.67
CA TYR A 39 14.68 13.15 11.67
C TYR A 39 15.90 14.03 11.92
N SER A 40 16.71 14.29 10.88
CA SER A 40 17.77 15.31 10.89
C SER A 40 17.27 16.54 10.12
N PRO A 41 16.96 17.66 10.80
CA PRO A 41 16.58 18.91 10.16
C PRO A 41 17.62 19.47 9.19
N ALA A 42 18.92 19.39 9.52
CA ALA A 42 19.98 19.90 8.65
C ALA A 42 20.10 19.11 7.35
N ALA A 43 19.95 17.78 7.41
CA ALA A 43 20.02 16.92 6.24
C ALA A 43 18.67 16.78 5.50
N GLY A 44 17.55 17.08 6.17
CA GLY A 44 16.21 16.92 5.61
C GLY A 44 15.79 15.46 5.43
N VAL A 45 16.31 14.54 6.24
CA VAL A 45 16.12 13.09 6.05
C VAL A 45 15.68 12.37 7.33
N TRP A 46 14.91 11.31 7.14
CA TRP A 46 14.54 10.32 8.13
C TRP A 46 15.50 9.12 8.12
N SER A 47 15.71 8.50 9.28
CA SER A 47 16.56 7.32 9.46
C SER A 47 16.13 6.48 10.67
N ASN A 48 16.66 5.26 10.79
CA ASN A 48 16.38 4.32 11.88
C ASN A 48 17.38 4.41 13.06
N GLY A 49 18.04 5.55 13.25
CA GLY A 49 19.01 5.72 14.35
C GLY A 49 20.34 6.36 13.95
N SER A 50 20.35 7.25 12.95
CA SER A 50 21.59 7.96 12.61
C SER A 50 22.06 8.84 13.78
N MET A 51 23.38 8.85 13.98
CA MET A 51 24.05 9.75 14.93
C MET A 51 24.18 11.14 14.30
N ALA A 52 23.06 11.83 14.10
CA ALA A 52 23.05 13.27 13.84
C ALA A 52 23.03 14.02 15.17
N GLU A 53 23.79 15.11 15.28
CA GLU A 53 23.82 15.97 16.48
C GLU A 53 22.54 16.80 16.59
N ASP A 54 21.94 17.19 15.47
CA ASP A 54 20.74 18.03 15.38
C ASP A 54 19.44 17.22 15.31
N ARG A 55 19.40 16.03 15.91
CA ARG A 55 18.31 15.08 15.66
C ARG A 55 17.05 15.30 16.49
N ILE A 56 15.91 15.04 15.86
CA ILE A 56 14.62 14.86 16.54
C ILE A 56 14.28 13.37 16.53
N VAL A 57 14.13 12.78 17.71
CA VAL A 57 13.84 11.35 17.87
C VAL A 57 12.36 11.17 18.15
N PHE A 58 11.70 10.34 17.35
CA PHE A 58 10.33 9.93 17.55
C PHE A 58 10.26 8.44 17.84
N THR A 59 9.48 8.06 18.85
CA THR A 59 9.11 6.67 19.11
C THR A 59 7.72 6.41 18.55
N LYS A 60 7.58 5.36 17.74
CA LYS A 60 6.28 4.91 17.24
C LYS A 60 5.51 4.18 18.34
N HIS A 61 4.23 4.50 18.44
CA HIS A 61 3.23 3.79 19.20
C HIS A 61 2.03 3.49 18.32
N ILE A 62 1.28 2.43 18.63
CA ILE A 62 0.04 2.08 17.97
C ILE A 62 -1.10 2.41 18.93
N SER A 63 -2.03 3.24 18.46
CA SER A 63 -3.18 3.71 19.24
C SER A 63 -3.98 2.52 19.80
N ALA A 64 -4.38 2.60 21.07
CA ALA A 64 -5.26 1.61 21.67
C ALA A 64 -6.68 1.69 21.07
N GLY A 65 -7.21 0.59 20.53
CA GLY A 65 -8.56 0.52 19.96
C GLY A 65 -8.64 -0.28 18.67
N SER A 66 -9.80 -0.25 17.99
CA SER A 66 -10.06 -1.05 16.78
C SER A 66 -9.35 -0.55 15.51
N GLY A 67 -8.86 0.70 15.51
CA GLY A 67 -8.25 1.34 14.33
C GLY A 67 -6.75 1.09 14.16
N SER A 68 -6.01 0.82 15.24
CA SER A 68 -4.54 0.60 15.22
C SER A 68 -3.77 1.66 14.41
N TYR A 69 -4.10 2.94 14.59
CA TYR A 69 -3.40 4.06 13.95
C TYR A 69 -2.03 4.27 14.56
N SER A 70 -1.09 4.78 13.77
CA SER A 70 0.25 5.13 14.25
C SER A 70 0.27 6.48 14.96
N GLU A 71 0.89 6.50 16.13
CA GLU A 71 1.24 7.68 16.91
C GLU A 71 2.76 7.81 16.97
N TYR A 72 3.31 9.00 16.80
CA TYR A 72 4.75 9.25 16.96
C TYR A 72 4.98 10.27 18.06
N LYS A 73 5.76 9.89 19.08
CA LYS A 73 6.00 10.71 20.27
C LYS A 73 7.48 11.11 20.35
N SER A 74 7.71 12.39 20.55
CA SER A 74 9.00 12.99 20.93
C SER A 74 8.78 13.86 22.17
N PRO A 75 9.84 14.31 22.86
CA PRO A 75 9.69 15.20 24.02
C PRO A 75 8.94 16.52 23.71
N GLU A 76 8.97 16.97 22.46
CA GLU A 76 8.45 18.28 22.04
C GLU A 76 7.14 18.16 21.24
N GLN A 77 6.88 17.01 20.62
CA GLN A 77 5.74 16.82 19.72
C GLN A 77 5.16 15.41 19.81
N GLU A 78 3.84 15.33 19.81
CA GLU A 78 3.08 14.11 19.59
C GLU A 78 2.30 14.23 18.26
N LEU A 79 2.42 13.22 17.41
CA LEU A 79 1.82 13.16 16.09
C LEU A 79 0.83 12.00 16.05
N TYR A 80 -0.39 12.28 15.61
CA TYR A 80 -1.41 11.28 15.32
C TYR A 80 -1.54 11.14 13.81
N LEU A 81 -1.23 9.95 13.27
CA LEU A 81 -1.24 9.71 11.84
C LEU A 81 -2.46 8.90 11.42
N SER A 82 -2.91 9.10 10.18
CA SER A 82 -3.93 8.24 9.55
C SER A 82 -3.38 6.89 9.07
N SER A 83 -2.05 6.69 9.15
CA SER A 83 -1.37 5.51 8.64
C SER A 83 -1.41 4.35 9.65
N THR A 84 -1.35 3.14 9.11
CA THR A 84 -1.39 1.86 9.84
C THR A 84 -0.11 1.04 9.62
N TYR A 85 0.75 1.49 8.71
CA TYR A 85 2.02 0.87 8.35
C TYR A 85 2.97 1.96 7.87
N GLU A 86 4.23 1.91 8.27
CA GLU A 86 5.25 2.87 7.84
C GLU A 86 6.56 2.15 7.56
N PHE A 87 7.33 2.71 6.64
CA PHE A 87 8.67 2.24 6.31
C PHE A 87 9.55 3.43 5.91
N LEU A 88 10.85 3.30 6.12
CA LEU A 88 11.81 4.26 5.61
C LEU A 88 12.17 3.89 4.17
N SER A 89 12.24 4.89 3.29
CA SER A 89 12.68 4.70 1.91
C SER A 89 13.48 5.91 1.46
N ASN A 90 14.76 5.71 1.13
CA ASN A 90 15.64 6.75 0.61
C ASN A 90 15.64 8.06 1.43
N GLY A 91 15.71 7.95 2.77
CA GLY A 91 15.69 9.11 3.66
C GLY A 91 14.30 9.73 3.90
N ARG A 92 13.23 9.09 3.42
CA ARG A 92 11.84 9.52 3.62
C ARG A 92 11.14 8.56 4.56
N LEU A 93 10.24 9.07 5.39
CA LEU A 93 9.33 8.24 6.19
C LEU A 93 7.98 8.18 5.49
N ILE A 94 7.68 7.02 4.92
CA ILE A 94 6.47 6.77 4.13
C ILE A 94 5.46 6.04 5.01
N GLY A 95 4.23 6.55 5.06
CA GLY A 95 3.10 5.90 5.73
C GLY A 95 2.07 5.42 4.73
N TYR A 96 1.50 4.25 4.99
CA TYR A 96 0.35 3.69 4.28
C TYR A 96 -0.83 3.59 5.24
N SER A 97 -2.00 4.04 4.79
CA SER A 97 -3.26 3.84 5.51
C SER A 97 -4.05 2.71 4.89
N GLY A 98 -4.20 1.59 5.63
CA GLY A 98 -5.07 0.49 5.23
C GLY A 98 -6.57 0.80 5.31
N HIS A 99 -6.91 1.91 5.98
CA HIS A 99 -8.27 2.42 6.07
C HIS A 99 -8.63 3.28 4.86
N GLU A 100 -7.68 4.08 4.39
CA GLU A 100 -7.94 5.01 3.29
C GLU A 100 -7.44 4.49 1.93
N LEU A 101 -6.63 3.44 1.92
CA LEU A 101 -5.88 2.96 0.75
C LEU A 101 -5.01 4.05 0.12
N LYS A 102 -4.37 4.85 0.97
CA LYS A 102 -3.56 6.02 0.62
C LYS A 102 -2.15 5.91 1.17
N PHE A 103 -1.23 6.61 0.52
CA PHE A 103 0.14 6.77 0.97
C PHE A 103 0.41 8.22 1.34
N TYR A 104 1.28 8.40 2.32
CA TYR A 104 1.66 9.69 2.88
C TYR A 104 3.17 9.72 3.10
N GLU A 105 3.72 10.91 3.17
CA GLU A 105 5.08 11.17 3.62
C GLU A 105 5.03 12.08 4.85
N LEU A 106 5.80 11.72 5.87
CA LEU A 106 6.02 12.61 7.02
C LEU A 106 7.11 13.61 6.65
N LYS A 107 6.76 14.89 6.61
CA LYS A 107 7.66 15.99 6.24
C LYS A 107 7.81 16.97 7.39
N TYR A 108 9.02 17.44 7.61
CA TYR A 108 9.26 18.58 8.49
C TYR A 108 9.05 19.88 7.71
N ILE A 109 8.08 20.69 8.13
CA ILE A 109 7.68 21.94 7.48
C ILE A 109 7.46 22.98 8.58
N LYS A 110 8.18 24.11 8.49
CA LYS A 110 8.06 25.26 9.42
C LYS A 110 8.08 24.83 10.89
N ASP A 111 9.17 24.17 11.27
CA ASP A 111 9.46 23.76 12.65
C ASP A 111 8.52 22.68 13.24
N GLY A 112 7.81 21.93 12.39
CA GLY A 112 6.98 20.80 12.83
C GLY A 112 6.87 19.69 11.80
N VAL A 113 6.56 18.48 12.24
CA VAL A 113 6.31 17.35 11.34
C VAL A 113 4.84 17.30 10.93
N TRP A 114 4.59 17.05 9.64
CA TRP A 114 3.28 16.98 9.02
C TRP A 114 3.16 15.76 8.14
N GLN A 115 1.99 15.12 8.13
CA GLN A 115 1.65 14.07 7.18
C GLN A 115 1.14 14.69 5.88
N VAL A 116 1.78 14.39 4.75
CA VAL A 116 1.42 14.90 3.43
C VAL A 116 1.03 13.73 2.52
N GLU A 117 -0.17 13.75 1.95
CA GLU A 117 -0.63 12.72 1.01
C GLU A 117 0.24 12.70 -0.25
N LEU A 118 0.61 11.50 -0.71
CA LEU A 118 1.35 11.29 -1.95
C LEU A 118 0.40 11.21 -3.14
N THR A 119 0.77 11.84 -4.26
CA THR A 119 0.02 11.70 -5.51
C THR A 119 0.21 10.29 -6.11
N PRO A 120 -0.70 9.84 -6.99
CA PRO A 120 -0.53 8.55 -7.67
C PRO A 120 0.82 8.40 -8.40
N GLU A 121 1.36 9.48 -8.96
CA GLU A 121 2.65 9.50 -9.63
C GLU A 121 3.79 9.28 -8.63
N GLN A 122 3.74 9.91 -7.45
CA GLN A 122 4.71 9.70 -6.39
C GLN A 122 4.63 8.29 -5.80
N VAL A 123 3.44 7.69 -5.73
CA VAL A 123 3.29 6.28 -5.33
C VAL A 123 3.89 5.34 -6.39
N ALA A 124 3.75 5.66 -7.67
CA ALA A 124 4.37 4.89 -8.75
C ALA A 124 5.92 4.92 -8.68
N GLU A 125 6.50 6.04 -8.25
CA GLU A 125 7.95 6.15 -8.01
C GLU A 125 8.43 5.25 -6.85
N LEU A 126 7.60 5.05 -5.82
CA LEU A 126 7.92 4.13 -4.72
C LEU A 126 7.90 2.66 -5.15
N PHE A 127 7.06 2.30 -6.12
CA PHE A 127 6.86 0.92 -6.55
C PHE A 127 7.04 0.77 -8.07
N PRO A 128 8.27 0.96 -8.58
CA PRO A 128 8.53 0.96 -10.02
C PRO A 128 8.15 -0.39 -10.64
N GLY A 129 7.24 -0.36 -11.63
CA GLY A 129 6.76 -1.54 -12.34
C GLY A 129 5.56 -2.25 -11.70
N LEU A 130 5.08 -1.79 -10.54
CA LEU A 130 3.81 -2.24 -9.98
C LEU A 130 2.66 -1.52 -10.70
N GLU A 131 1.66 -2.28 -11.15
CA GLU A 131 0.46 -1.68 -11.72
C GLU A 131 -0.40 -1.08 -10.62
N ILE A 132 -0.61 0.24 -10.70
CA ILE A 132 -1.47 1.00 -9.79
C ILE A 132 -2.83 1.20 -10.44
N ILE A 133 -3.86 0.69 -9.78
CA ILE A 133 -5.26 0.85 -10.16
C ILE A 133 -5.88 1.91 -9.26
N ARG A 134 -6.43 2.97 -9.86
CA ARG A 134 -7.08 4.06 -9.16
C ARG A 134 -8.54 3.71 -8.86
N THR A 135 -9.03 4.00 -7.66
CA THR A 135 -10.47 3.77 -7.34
C THR A 135 -11.38 4.62 -8.21
N SER A 136 -10.95 5.82 -8.62
CA SER A 136 -11.68 6.69 -9.55
C SER A 136 -11.88 6.10 -10.96
N SER A 137 -11.14 5.04 -11.31
CA SER A 137 -11.29 4.37 -12.61
C SER A 137 -12.54 3.50 -12.71
N ALA A 138 -13.24 3.29 -11.59
CA ALA A 138 -14.45 2.51 -11.53
C ALA A 138 -15.56 3.13 -12.41
N LYS A 139 -16.19 2.30 -13.24
CA LYS A 139 -17.40 2.65 -13.99
C LYS A 139 -18.54 1.82 -13.43
N ASP A 140 -19.58 2.50 -12.93
CA ASP A 140 -20.72 1.85 -12.26
C ASP A 140 -20.28 0.88 -11.15
N GLY A 141 -19.27 1.29 -10.37
CA GLY A 141 -18.70 0.49 -9.27
C GLY A 141 -17.77 -0.65 -9.72
N ILE A 142 -17.46 -0.79 -11.01
CA ILE A 142 -16.64 -1.88 -11.53
C ILE A 142 -15.32 -1.35 -12.08
N ILE A 143 -14.22 -1.98 -11.66
CA ILE A 143 -12.88 -1.82 -12.24
C ILE A 143 -12.52 -3.11 -12.96
N GLU A 144 -12.26 -3.04 -14.26
CA GLU A 144 -11.81 -4.22 -15.02
C GLU A 144 -10.29 -4.36 -14.95
N VAL A 145 -9.81 -5.56 -14.64
CA VAL A 145 -8.39 -5.87 -14.54
C VAL A 145 -8.05 -7.06 -15.43
N GLU A 146 -7.19 -6.84 -16.41
CA GLU A 146 -6.72 -7.91 -17.29
C GLU A 146 -5.48 -8.59 -16.71
N ARG A 147 -5.47 -9.92 -16.71
CA ARG A 147 -4.29 -10.74 -16.39
C ARG A 147 -4.00 -11.71 -17.54
N ARG A 148 -2.76 -12.19 -17.65
CA ARG A 148 -2.44 -13.29 -18.56
C ARG A 148 -3.07 -14.59 -18.09
N PRO A 149 -3.51 -15.50 -18.98
CA PRO A 149 -3.94 -16.84 -18.58
C PRO A 149 -2.81 -17.58 -17.84
N PHE A 150 -3.13 -18.25 -16.73
CA PHE A 150 -2.21 -19.07 -15.92
C PHE A 150 -1.05 -18.33 -15.23
N GLY A 151 -0.91 -17.01 -15.42
CA GLY A 151 0.06 -16.19 -14.72
C GLY A 151 -0.42 -15.68 -13.36
N THR A 152 0.44 -15.02 -12.61
CA THR A 152 0.06 -14.23 -11.44
C THR A 152 0.28 -12.75 -11.76
N LYS A 153 -0.71 -11.91 -11.48
CA LYS A 153 -0.59 -10.46 -11.59
C LYS A 153 -0.68 -9.82 -10.22
N THR A 154 0.27 -8.97 -9.85
CA THR A 154 0.17 -8.14 -8.64
C THR A 154 -0.24 -6.73 -9.02
N VAL A 155 -1.25 -6.19 -8.35
CA VAL A 155 -1.72 -4.82 -8.54
C VAL A 155 -1.84 -4.11 -7.18
N LEU A 156 -1.72 -2.79 -7.17
CA LEU A 156 -2.03 -1.95 -6.01
C LEU A 156 -3.31 -1.16 -6.29
N LEU A 157 -4.35 -1.37 -5.48
CA LEU A 157 -5.52 -0.49 -5.49
C LEU A 157 -5.19 0.77 -4.66
N LEU A 158 -5.29 1.94 -5.30
CA LEU A 158 -4.98 3.23 -4.70
C LEU A 158 -6.23 4.11 -4.70
N ASN A 159 -6.57 4.66 -3.54
CA ASN A 159 -7.63 5.65 -3.44
C ASN A 159 -7.13 7.03 -3.82
N ASP A 160 -7.50 7.49 -5.02
CA ASP A 160 -7.19 8.82 -5.54
C ASP A 160 -8.38 9.79 -5.40
N THR A 161 -9.35 9.45 -4.55
CA THR A 161 -10.55 10.25 -4.30
C THR A 161 -10.61 10.74 -2.84
N PRO A 162 -11.53 11.65 -2.50
CA PRO A 162 -11.81 12.02 -1.12
C PRO A 162 -12.61 10.98 -0.32
N ALA A 163 -13.06 9.88 -0.93
CA ALA A 163 -13.84 8.86 -0.23
C ALA A 163 -13.01 8.18 0.87
N SER A 164 -13.66 7.80 1.97
CA SER A 164 -13.03 6.97 3.01
C SER A 164 -13.43 5.51 2.86
N TYR A 165 -12.47 4.63 3.06
CA TYR A 165 -12.68 3.17 3.03
C TYR A 165 -12.48 2.53 4.40
N TYR A 166 -12.64 3.31 5.47
CA TYR A 166 -12.64 2.79 6.83
C TYR A 166 -13.69 1.68 6.97
N HIS A 167 -13.32 0.56 7.60
CA HIS A 167 -14.13 -0.67 7.70
C HIS A 167 -14.47 -1.39 6.38
N TYR A 168 -13.86 -1.02 5.25
CA TYR A 168 -13.96 -1.83 4.06
C TYR A 168 -13.08 -3.07 4.14
N SER A 169 -13.51 -4.15 3.47
CA SER A 169 -12.74 -5.38 3.34
C SER A 169 -12.88 -5.99 1.95
N PHE A 170 -11.88 -6.79 1.55
CA PHE A 170 -12.00 -7.60 0.33
C PHE A 170 -12.69 -8.91 0.66
N GLU A 171 -13.86 -9.12 0.09
CA GLU A 171 -14.58 -10.40 0.15
C GLU A 171 -14.11 -11.31 -0.98
N ASN A 172 -14.18 -12.62 -0.75
CA ASN A 172 -13.79 -13.65 -1.73
C ASN A 172 -12.31 -13.54 -2.18
N PHE A 173 -11.46 -12.91 -1.38
CA PHE A 173 -10.05 -12.72 -1.65
C PHE A 173 -9.23 -13.04 -0.40
N GLU A 174 -8.29 -13.97 -0.55
CA GLU A 174 -7.35 -14.32 0.52
C GLU A 174 -6.10 -13.45 0.37
N HIS A 175 -5.85 -12.61 1.37
CA HIS A 175 -4.71 -11.69 1.34
C HIS A 175 -3.40 -12.47 1.57
N SER A 176 -2.51 -12.46 0.58
CA SER A 176 -1.31 -13.31 0.52
C SER A 176 -0.12 -12.79 1.33
N GLY A 177 -0.36 -12.12 2.47
CA GLY A 177 0.70 -11.62 3.35
C GLY A 177 1.49 -10.42 2.83
N GLU A 178 0.98 -9.71 1.82
CA GLU A 178 1.62 -8.50 1.28
C GLU A 178 1.67 -7.39 2.34
N PRO A 179 2.63 -6.44 2.26
CA PRO A 179 2.78 -5.41 3.27
C PRO A 179 1.58 -4.45 3.36
N PHE A 180 0.84 -4.28 2.25
CA PHE A 180 -0.28 -3.36 2.18
C PHE A 180 -1.57 -4.10 1.84
N LYS A 181 -2.64 -3.85 2.60
CA LYS A 181 -3.98 -4.42 2.40
C LYS A 181 -4.51 -4.28 0.97
N SER A 182 -4.16 -3.19 0.27
CA SER A 182 -4.62 -2.94 -1.09
C SER A 182 -3.74 -3.53 -2.19
N VAL A 183 -2.72 -4.30 -1.83
CA VAL A 183 -1.94 -5.08 -2.81
C VAL A 183 -2.63 -6.41 -3.03
N LEU A 184 -3.04 -6.63 -4.27
CA LEU A 184 -3.82 -7.80 -4.65
C LEU A 184 -2.99 -8.67 -5.59
N ARG A 185 -2.73 -9.90 -5.15
CA ARG A 185 -2.14 -10.96 -5.95
C ARG A 185 -3.23 -11.76 -6.66
N LEU A 186 -3.40 -11.50 -7.95
CA LEU A 186 -4.46 -12.04 -8.82
C LEU A 186 -3.97 -13.31 -9.53
N ASN A 187 -4.35 -14.47 -9.00
CA ASN A 187 -3.94 -15.79 -9.52
C ASN A 187 -4.94 -16.38 -10.51
N ASP A 188 -6.19 -15.91 -10.48
CA ASP A 188 -7.33 -16.45 -11.20
C ASP A 188 -8.29 -15.33 -11.61
N ALA A 189 -9.08 -15.60 -12.65
CA ALA A 189 -10.10 -14.68 -13.13
C ALA A 189 -11.35 -14.84 -12.26
N ARG A 190 -11.73 -13.79 -11.55
CA ARG A 190 -12.88 -13.72 -10.63
C ARG A 190 -13.25 -12.27 -10.36
N ASP A 191 -14.44 -12.08 -9.79
CA ASP A 191 -14.81 -10.80 -9.19
C ASP A 191 -14.31 -10.78 -7.74
N ILE A 192 -13.62 -9.71 -7.36
CA ILE A 192 -13.23 -9.41 -5.98
C ILE A 192 -14.07 -8.23 -5.51
N VAL A 193 -14.81 -8.41 -4.43
CA VAL A 193 -15.72 -7.40 -3.90
C VAL A 193 -15.01 -6.63 -2.79
N PHE A 194 -15.02 -5.30 -2.88
CA PHE A 194 -14.51 -4.39 -1.86
C PHE A 194 -15.66 -3.54 -1.33
N SER A 195 -16.06 -3.81 -0.09
CA SER A 195 -17.32 -3.35 0.50
C SER A 195 -17.15 -3.00 1.97
N HIS A 196 -17.99 -2.08 2.46
CA HIS A 196 -18.07 -1.75 3.88
C HIS A 196 -18.76 -2.87 4.66
N PHE A 197 -18.26 -3.19 5.85
CA PHE A 197 -18.93 -4.17 6.73
C PHE A 197 -20.34 -3.72 7.12
N GLY A 198 -21.37 -4.48 6.74
CA GLY A 198 -22.76 -4.27 7.16
C GLY A 198 -23.47 -3.06 6.54
N LYS A 199 -22.89 -2.40 5.52
CA LYS A 199 -23.51 -1.28 4.81
C LYS A 199 -23.20 -1.33 3.31
N ALA A 200 -24.21 -1.08 2.49
CA ALA A 200 -24.08 -0.86 1.06
C ALA A 200 -25.08 0.24 0.68
N ASP A 201 -24.62 1.48 0.68
CA ASP A 201 -25.41 2.68 0.42
C ASP A 201 -24.59 3.69 -0.39
N GLU A 202 -25.18 4.84 -0.76
CA GLU A 202 -24.50 5.85 -1.58
C GLU A 202 -23.25 6.42 -0.89
N ALA A 203 -23.22 6.46 0.44
CA ALA A 203 -22.05 6.91 1.20
C ALA A 203 -20.98 5.82 1.33
N ASN A 204 -21.37 4.55 1.20
CA ASN A 204 -20.50 3.38 1.28
C ASN A 204 -20.71 2.48 0.04
N PRO A 205 -20.35 2.97 -1.16
CA PRO A 205 -20.55 2.21 -2.38
C PRO A 205 -19.65 0.98 -2.43
N ILE A 206 -20.15 -0.08 -3.06
CA ILE A 206 -19.37 -1.29 -3.35
C ILE A 206 -18.48 -1.05 -4.56
N LEU A 207 -17.22 -1.48 -4.46
CA LEU A 207 -16.30 -1.56 -5.60
C LEU A 207 -16.05 -3.02 -5.96
N ILE A 208 -16.12 -3.36 -7.24
CA ILE A 208 -15.87 -4.70 -7.76
C ILE A 208 -14.65 -4.64 -8.68
N LEU A 209 -13.61 -5.38 -8.33
CA LEU A 209 -12.49 -5.63 -9.23
C LEU A 209 -12.79 -6.89 -10.03
N ARG A 210 -13.16 -6.71 -11.30
CA ARG A 210 -13.47 -7.80 -12.23
C ARG A 210 -12.20 -8.23 -12.95
N VAL A 211 -11.61 -9.33 -12.49
CA VAL A 211 -10.38 -9.87 -13.05
C VAL A 211 -10.70 -10.81 -14.21
N LYS A 212 -10.17 -10.50 -15.40
CA LYS A 212 -10.39 -11.28 -16.63
C LYS A 212 -9.07 -11.78 -17.21
N ASN A 213 -9.10 -12.93 -17.87
CA ASN A 213 -7.98 -13.37 -18.68
C ASN A 213 -7.95 -12.56 -20.00
N LYS A 214 -6.80 -11.97 -20.31
CA LYS A 214 -6.50 -11.39 -21.61
C LYS A 214 -6.25 -12.54 -22.59
N LEU A 215 -7.17 -12.73 -23.53
CA LEU A 215 -7.07 -13.74 -24.59
C LEU A 215 -6.14 -13.29 -25.72
#